data_AF-A0A502EHU5-F1
#
_entry.id   AF-A0A502EHU5-F1
#
_cell.length_a   1.000
_cell.length_b   1.000
_cell.length_c   1.000
_cell.angle_alpha   90.00
_cell.angle_beta   90.00
_cell.angle_gamma   90.00
#
_symmetry.space_group_name_H-M   'P 1'
#
loop_
_entity.id
_entity.type
_entity.pdbx_description
1 polymer ?
#
loop_
_entity_poly.entity_id
_entity_poly.type
_entity_poly.pdbx_seq_one_letter_code
_entity_poly.pdbx_strand_id
1 'polypeptide(L)'
;MGILAGFAPWIVYWVLVGNVPFVAAVLTALGVAVLSLAIGRVKGRPGKTLEIGAVGTFVVLTILTFATSQAFMERWIQPLSNVGILLVALIGVMIGRPFVREFAEADQPVEVTQSDVFGRITTRVTWIWVAAFAGMTVSSAIPPTVQGEATILDTKTPLSFVCYWLVPFLLLGCAAVTSRVLVERMTAAATSPDVVRRTTFVAFRELAIDELYYLARERVEREVGAGMEAYDVNVGTAGIPLTGDESRESWPATYKVRARR
;
A
#
# COMPACT_ATOMS: atom_id res chain seq x y z
N MET A 1 10.53 7.83 0.52
CA MET A 1 10.46 7.71 2.02
C MET A 1 9.01 7.77 2.53
N GLY A 2 8.04 7.22 1.78
CA GLY A 2 6.61 7.60 1.91
C GLY A 2 5.78 6.95 3.03
N ILE A 3 5.95 5.66 3.31
CA ILE A 3 4.98 4.92 4.16
C ILE A 3 5.07 5.25 5.65
N LEU A 4 6.29 5.43 6.18
CA LEU A 4 6.51 5.70 7.60
C LEU A 4 5.92 7.04 8.06
N ALA A 5 5.91 8.03 7.16
CA ALA A 5 5.32 9.34 7.44
C ALA A 5 3.80 9.23 7.67
N GLY A 6 3.11 8.35 6.92
CA GLY A 6 1.68 8.11 7.09
C GLY A 6 1.31 7.47 8.43
N PHE A 7 2.22 6.69 9.02
CA PHE A 7 2.04 6.07 10.32
C PHE A 7 2.48 6.92 11.51
N ALA A 8 2.98 8.14 11.28
CA ALA A 8 3.54 8.99 12.33
C ALA A 8 2.65 9.14 13.58
N PRO A 9 1.32 9.38 13.47
CA PRO A 9 0.46 9.46 14.65
C PRO A 9 0.42 8.18 15.48
N TRP A 10 0.37 7.01 14.83
CA TRP A 10 0.39 5.71 15.49
C TRP A 10 1.74 5.36 16.09
N ILE A 11 2.83 5.69 15.40
CA ILE A 11 4.18 5.47 15.93
C ILE A 11 4.36 6.29 17.22
N VAL A 12 4.01 7.58 17.18
CA VAL A 12 4.06 8.45 18.37
C VAL A 12 3.17 7.89 19.49
N TYR A 13 1.95 7.47 19.15
CA TYR A 13 1.04 6.88 20.12
C TYR A 13 1.60 5.60 20.75
N TRP A 14 2.09 4.64 19.97
CA TRP A 14 2.61 3.37 20.46
C TRP A 14 3.82 3.55 21.39
N VAL A 15 4.64 4.57 21.13
CA VAL A 15 5.76 4.94 22.02
C VAL A 15 5.22 5.55 23.33
N LEU A 16 4.19 6.40 23.26
CA LEU A 16 3.72 7.14 24.43
C LEU A 16 2.75 6.36 25.33
N VAL A 17 1.86 5.53 24.77
CA VAL A 17 0.73 4.92 25.50
C VAL A 17 1.15 4.05 26.69
N GLY A 18 2.36 3.48 26.66
CA GLY A 18 2.92 2.70 27.78
C GLY A 18 3.86 3.49 28.72
N ASN A 19 4.17 4.74 28.40
CA ASN A 19 5.23 5.52 29.07
C ASN A 19 4.73 6.82 29.72
N VAL A 20 3.59 7.35 29.28
CA VAL A 20 3.01 8.60 29.79
C VAL A 20 1.51 8.44 30.03
N PRO A 21 0.84 9.37 30.75
CA PRO A 21 -0.61 9.31 30.93
C PRO A 21 -1.37 9.23 29.60
N PHE A 22 -2.44 8.44 29.56
CA PHE A 22 -3.20 8.18 28.33
C PHE A 22 -3.72 9.43 27.65
N VAL A 23 -4.19 10.41 28.43
CA VAL A 23 -4.65 11.71 27.90
C VAL A 23 -3.52 12.40 27.13
N ALA A 24 -2.31 12.43 27.68
CA ALA A 24 -1.16 13.02 27.00
C ALA A 24 -0.82 12.25 25.72
N ALA A 25 -0.72 10.91 25.80
CA ALA A 25 -0.41 10.07 24.64
C ALA A 25 -1.40 10.27 23.47
N VAL A 26 -2.69 10.25 23.77
CA VAL A 26 -3.76 10.37 22.76
C VAL A 26 -3.82 11.79 22.19
N LEU A 27 -3.70 12.83 23.01
CA LEU A 27 -3.69 14.22 22.53
C LEU A 27 -2.46 14.55 21.68
N THR A 28 -1.29 14.03 22.05
CA THR A 28 -0.08 14.19 21.24
C THR A 28 -0.26 13.49 19.88
N ALA A 29 -0.77 12.26 19.86
CA ALA A 29 -1.04 11.53 18.62
C ALA A 29 -2.09 12.26 17.75
N LEU A 30 -3.15 12.79 18.35
CA LEU A 30 -4.15 13.60 17.66
C LEU A 30 -3.54 14.87 17.07
N GLY A 31 -2.70 15.58 17.83
CA GLY A 31 -1.98 16.76 17.34
C GLY A 31 -1.10 16.44 16.13
N VAL A 32 -0.37 15.31 16.17
CA VAL A 32 0.44 14.84 15.04
C VAL A 32 -0.44 14.47 13.84
N ALA A 33 -1.60 13.83 14.06
CA ALA A 33 -2.54 13.50 12.98
C ALA A 33 -3.10 14.75 12.30
N VAL A 34 -3.54 15.74 13.07
CA VAL A 34 -4.07 17.02 12.56
C VAL A 34 -2.99 17.79 11.82
N LEU A 35 -1.77 17.87 12.38
CA LEU A 35 -0.65 18.55 11.74
C LEU A 35 -0.26 17.88 10.41
N SER A 36 -0.20 16.54 10.39
CA SER A 36 0.09 15.77 9.18
C SER A 36 -0.96 16.03 8.10
N LEU A 37 -2.25 15.97 8.46
CA LEU A 37 -3.36 16.25 7.55
C LEU A 37 -3.34 17.71 7.03
N ALA A 38 -3.02 18.68 7.90
CA ALA A 38 -2.92 20.09 7.51
C ALA A 38 -1.77 20.31 6.51
N ILE A 39 -0.60 19.73 6.77
CA ILE A 39 0.56 19.82 5.87
C ILE A 39 0.27 19.11 4.54
N GLY A 40 -0.37 17.94 4.59
CA GLY A 40 -0.78 17.17 3.40
C GLY A 40 -1.76 17.95 2.52
N ARG A 41 -2.72 18.65 3.13
CA ARG A 41 -3.67 19.55 2.45
C ARG A 41 -2.97 20.71 1.76
N VAL A 42 -2.04 21.39 2.43
CA VAL A 42 -1.32 22.54 1.87
C VAL A 42 -0.39 22.13 0.72
N LYS A 43 0.28 20.98 0.84
CA LYS A 43 1.25 20.51 -0.15
C LYS A 43 0.63 19.67 -1.28
N GLY A 44 -0.69 19.47 -1.27
CA GLY A 44 -1.38 18.63 -2.27
C GLY A 44 -0.88 17.18 -2.33
N ARG A 45 -0.33 16.65 -1.23
CA ARG A 45 0.30 15.32 -1.22
C ARG A 45 -0.74 14.20 -1.29
N PRO A 46 -0.43 13.08 -1.95
CA PRO A 46 -1.20 11.84 -1.80
C PRO A 46 -1.00 11.26 -0.39
N GLY A 47 -2.00 10.54 0.15
CA GLY A 47 -1.99 10.03 1.54
C GLY A 47 -3.23 10.39 2.38
N LYS A 48 -4.28 10.95 1.76
CA LYS A 48 -5.46 11.49 2.46
C LYS A 48 -6.22 10.43 3.26
N THR A 49 -6.25 9.18 2.79
CA THR A 49 -7.10 8.15 3.41
C THR A 49 -6.56 7.76 4.78
N LEU A 50 -5.25 7.54 4.90
CA LEU A 50 -4.62 7.17 6.17
C LEU A 50 -4.59 8.35 7.15
N GLU A 51 -4.33 9.58 6.68
CA GLU A 51 -4.33 10.78 7.53
C GLU A 51 -5.72 11.10 8.10
N ILE A 52 -6.77 11.02 7.28
CA ILE A 52 -8.16 11.21 7.74
C ILE A 52 -8.54 10.09 8.72
N GLY A 53 -8.15 8.85 8.41
CA GLY A 53 -8.34 7.71 9.30
C GLY A 53 -7.64 7.87 10.64
N ALA A 54 -6.43 8.46 10.65
CA ALA A 54 -5.67 8.75 11.86
C ALA A 54 -6.42 9.75 12.74
N VAL A 55 -6.83 10.88 12.16
CA VAL A 55 -7.59 11.91 12.87
C VAL A 55 -8.86 11.31 13.44
N GLY A 56 -9.64 10.57 12.65
CA GLY A 56 -10.87 9.91 13.12
C GLY A 56 -10.61 8.95 14.29
N THR A 57 -9.60 8.09 14.16
CA THR A 57 -9.22 7.12 15.21
C THR A 57 -8.83 7.82 16.50
N PHE A 58 -7.95 8.82 16.43
CA PHE A 58 -7.47 9.52 17.63
C PHE A 58 -8.50 10.46 18.24
N VAL A 59 -9.43 11.02 17.46
CA VAL A 59 -10.60 11.72 18.00
C VAL A 59 -11.46 10.76 18.83
N VAL A 60 -11.78 9.58 18.29
CA VAL A 60 -12.56 8.56 19.02
C VAL A 60 -11.84 8.12 20.29
N LEU A 61 -10.54 7.82 20.22
CA LEU A 61 -9.74 7.48 21.40
C LEU A 61 -9.70 8.62 22.42
N THR A 62 -9.64 9.88 21.98
CA THR A 62 -9.65 11.04 22.87
C THR A 62 -10.96 11.07 23.65
N ILE A 63 -12.09 10.98 22.94
CA ILE A 63 -13.43 10.96 23.55
C ILE A 63 -13.54 9.81 24.55
N LEU A 64 -13.13 8.60 24.17
CA LEU A 64 -13.18 7.43 25.06
C LEU A 64 -12.30 7.60 26.30
N THR A 65 -11.13 8.21 26.17
CA THR A 65 -10.20 8.45 27.29
C THR A 65 -10.80 9.38 28.34
N PHE A 66 -11.62 10.36 27.93
CA PHE A 66 -12.31 11.26 28.87
C PHE A 66 -13.67 10.72 29.34
N ALA A 67 -14.33 9.89 28.53
CA ALA A 67 -15.67 9.38 28.83
C ALA A 67 -15.68 8.11 29.69
N THR A 68 -14.55 7.41 29.80
CA THR A 68 -14.47 6.09 30.44
C THR A 68 -13.48 6.07 31.61
N SER A 69 -13.55 5.03 32.44
CA SER A 69 -12.65 4.88 33.59
C SER A 69 -11.22 4.54 33.19
N GLN A 70 -10.26 4.89 34.05
CA GLN A 70 -8.85 4.55 33.84
C GLN A 70 -8.63 3.05 33.69
N ALA A 71 -9.30 2.22 34.52
CA ALA A 71 -9.22 0.76 34.43
C ALA A 71 -9.72 0.22 33.09
N PHE A 72 -10.77 0.83 32.51
CA PHE A 72 -11.20 0.46 31.17
C PHE A 72 -10.13 0.82 30.14
N MET A 73 -9.54 2.00 30.25
CA MET A 73 -8.50 2.40 29.30
C MET A 73 -7.25 1.54 29.40
N GLU A 74 -6.77 1.23 30.60
CA GLU A 74 -5.62 0.35 30.81
C GLU A 74 -5.77 -1.00 30.11
N ARG A 75 -7.01 -1.49 30.01
CA ARG A 75 -7.36 -2.74 29.36
C ARG A 75 -7.58 -2.58 27.85
N TRP A 76 -8.31 -1.57 27.41
CA TRP A 76 -8.82 -1.50 26.02
C TRP A 76 -8.10 -0.51 25.11
N ILE A 77 -7.23 0.35 25.64
CA ILE A 77 -6.59 1.43 24.86
C ILE A 77 -5.74 0.92 23.69
N GLN A 78 -5.06 -0.22 23.88
CA GLN A 78 -4.22 -0.83 22.83
C GLN A 78 -5.06 -1.55 21.76
N PRO A 79 -6.01 -2.44 22.12
CA PRO A 79 -6.96 -3.00 21.17
C PRO A 79 -7.71 -1.97 20.34
N LEU A 80 -8.22 -0.91 20.97
CA LEU A 80 -9.02 0.11 20.29
C LEU A 80 -8.19 0.86 19.23
N SER A 81 -6.93 1.17 19.52
CA SER A 81 -6.02 1.78 18.55
C SER A 81 -5.70 0.84 17.39
N ASN A 82 -5.46 -0.45 17.69
CA ASN A 82 -5.22 -1.48 16.67
C ASN A 82 -6.45 -1.70 15.78
N VAL A 83 -7.66 -1.70 16.35
CA VAL A 83 -8.91 -1.73 15.57
C VAL A 83 -9.01 -0.50 14.66
N GLY A 84 -8.69 0.69 15.15
CA GLY A 84 -8.71 1.91 14.36
C GLY A 84 -7.84 1.82 13.10
N ILE A 85 -6.56 1.45 13.27
CA ILE A 85 -5.64 1.31 12.12
C ILE A 85 -6.05 0.17 11.17
N LEU A 86 -6.56 -0.94 11.71
CA LEU A 86 -7.10 -2.05 10.92
C LEU A 86 -8.27 -1.60 10.05
N LEU A 87 -9.25 -0.90 10.64
CA LEU A 87 -10.42 -0.42 9.91
C LEU A 87 -10.03 0.57 8.81
N VAL A 88 -9.12 1.49 9.09
CA VAL A 88 -8.63 2.43 8.08
C VAL A 88 -7.97 1.71 6.91
N ALA A 89 -7.10 0.74 7.18
CA ALA A 89 -6.43 -0.04 6.14
C ALA A 89 -7.41 -0.92 5.34
N LEU A 90 -8.34 -1.59 6.03
CA LEU A 90 -9.34 -2.49 5.44
C LEU A 90 -10.34 -1.71 4.58
N ILE A 91 -10.89 -0.61 5.10
CA ILE A 91 -11.81 0.26 4.35
C ILE A 91 -11.09 0.86 3.13
N GLY A 92 -9.85 1.29 3.28
CA GLY A 92 -9.03 1.78 2.17
C GLY A 92 -8.93 0.77 1.02
N VAL A 93 -8.55 -0.48 1.32
CA VAL A 93 -8.45 -1.52 0.28
C VAL A 93 -9.81 -1.89 -0.32
N MET A 94 -10.89 -1.92 0.48
CA MET A 94 -12.24 -2.23 0.01
C MET A 94 -12.82 -1.17 -0.93
N ILE A 95 -12.51 0.12 -0.71
CA ILE A 95 -12.93 1.24 -1.57
C ILE A 95 -11.98 1.38 -2.80
N GLY A 96 -11.01 0.47 -2.96
CA GLY A 96 -10.05 0.51 -4.07
C GLY A 96 -8.97 1.58 -3.91
N ARG A 97 -8.78 2.10 -2.70
CA ARG A 97 -7.74 3.08 -2.34
C ARG A 97 -6.78 2.49 -1.29
N PRO A 98 -5.98 1.47 -1.67
CA PRO A 98 -4.99 0.90 -0.77
C PRO A 98 -4.01 1.97 -0.32
N PHE A 99 -3.82 2.16 0.99
CA PHE A 99 -2.99 3.26 1.51
C PHE A 99 -1.54 3.19 1.01
N VAL A 100 -1.01 1.97 0.79
CA VAL A 100 0.34 1.76 0.25
C VAL A 100 0.48 2.39 -1.13
N ARG A 101 -0.59 2.36 -1.95
CA ARG A 101 -0.59 2.97 -3.29
C ARG A 101 -0.43 4.47 -3.19
N GLU A 102 -1.18 5.13 -2.30
CA GLU A 102 -1.10 6.60 -2.13
C GLU A 102 0.33 7.05 -1.77
N PHE A 103 1.06 6.29 -0.94
CA PHE A 103 2.45 6.60 -0.62
C PHE A 103 3.44 6.22 -1.70
N ALA A 104 3.20 5.11 -2.41
CA ALA A 104 4.06 4.65 -3.49
C ALA A 104 3.96 5.55 -4.73
N GLU A 105 2.79 6.15 -4.99
CA GLU A 105 2.58 7.07 -6.11
C GLU A 105 3.37 8.37 -5.97
N ALA A 106 3.62 8.83 -4.73
CA ALA A 106 4.34 10.07 -4.46
C ALA A 106 5.78 10.07 -4.99
N ASP A 107 6.41 8.90 -5.03
CA ASP A 107 7.83 8.72 -5.34
C ASP A 107 8.03 8.11 -6.76
N GLN A 108 6.98 7.97 -7.59
CA GLN A 108 7.04 7.24 -8.87
C GLN A 108 6.50 8.02 -10.08
N PRO A 109 7.07 7.82 -11.30
CA PRO A 109 6.54 8.41 -12.54
C PRO A 109 5.11 7.94 -12.85
N VAL A 110 4.35 8.78 -13.56
CA VAL A 110 2.94 8.51 -13.90
C VAL A 110 2.79 7.23 -14.73
N GLU A 111 3.76 6.95 -15.60
CA GLU A 111 3.78 5.73 -16.43
C GLU A 111 3.87 4.46 -15.57
N VAL A 112 4.54 4.52 -14.42
CA VAL A 112 4.67 3.40 -13.49
C VAL A 112 3.40 3.26 -12.65
N THR A 113 2.83 4.37 -12.17
CA THR A 113 1.66 4.36 -11.28
C THR A 113 0.36 3.94 -11.98
N GLN A 114 0.27 4.13 -13.30
CA GLN A 114 -0.85 3.65 -14.11
C GLN A 114 -0.73 2.18 -14.52
N SER A 115 0.39 1.51 -14.25
CA SER A 115 0.57 0.10 -14.63
C SER A 115 -0.29 -0.85 -13.77
N ASP A 116 -0.88 -1.86 -14.40
CA ASP A 116 -1.61 -2.94 -13.70
C ASP A 116 -0.72 -3.72 -12.72
N VAL A 117 0.59 -3.76 -12.99
CA VAL A 117 1.56 -4.36 -12.09
C VAL A 117 1.62 -3.56 -10.80
N PHE A 118 1.82 -2.24 -10.87
CA PHE A 118 1.90 -1.37 -9.69
C PHE A 118 0.63 -1.44 -8.81
N GLY A 119 -0.55 -1.45 -9.44
CA GLY A 119 -1.82 -1.64 -8.72
C GLY A 119 -1.89 -2.98 -7.97
N ARG A 120 -1.49 -4.08 -8.62
CA ARG A 120 -1.45 -5.41 -7.97
C ARG A 120 -0.44 -5.48 -6.83
N ILE A 121 0.74 -4.89 -7.00
CA ILE A 121 1.79 -4.85 -5.98
C ILE A 121 1.27 -4.12 -4.73
N THR A 122 0.79 -2.90 -4.90
CA THR A 122 0.37 -2.03 -3.79
C THR A 122 -0.84 -2.59 -3.04
N THR A 123 -1.80 -3.20 -3.74
CA THR A 123 -2.93 -3.92 -3.13
C THR A 123 -2.47 -5.14 -2.32
N ARG A 124 -1.57 -5.98 -2.85
CA ARG A 124 -1.05 -7.15 -2.12
C ARG A 124 -0.29 -6.75 -0.86
N VAL A 125 0.55 -5.72 -0.97
CA VAL A 125 1.28 -5.18 0.18
C VAL A 125 0.29 -4.63 1.22
N THR A 126 -0.77 -3.95 0.80
CA THR A 126 -1.81 -3.47 1.73
C THR A 126 -2.50 -4.63 2.44
N TRP A 127 -2.78 -5.75 1.76
CA TRP A 127 -3.33 -6.95 2.41
C TRP A 127 -2.40 -7.58 3.46
N ILE A 128 -1.07 -7.53 3.24
CA ILE A 128 -0.09 -7.94 4.27
C ILE A 128 -0.25 -7.08 5.53
N TRP A 129 -0.37 -5.75 5.35
CA TRP A 129 -0.58 -4.84 6.47
C TRP A 129 -1.92 -5.05 7.16
N VAL A 130 -3.01 -5.28 6.40
CA VAL A 130 -4.33 -5.62 6.96
C VAL A 130 -4.24 -6.89 7.81
N ALA A 131 -3.57 -7.94 7.33
CA ALA A 131 -3.38 -9.17 8.09
C ALA A 131 -2.56 -8.95 9.37
N ALA A 132 -1.51 -8.12 9.29
CA ALA A 132 -0.71 -7.76 10.45
C ALA A 132 -1.53 -6.99 11.49
N PHE A 133 -2.27 -5.96 11.07
CA PHE A 133 -3.15 -5.19 11.97
C PHE A 133 -4.26 -6.05 12.56
N ALA A 134 -4.82 -6.99 11.80
CA ALA A 134 -5.80 -7.95 12.33
C ALA A 134 -5.18 -8.84 13.41
N GLY A 135 -3.97 -9.36 13.18
CA GLY A 135 -3.23 -10.13 14.18
C GLY A 135 -2.90 -9.31 15.42
N MET A 136 -2.50 -8.04 15.26
CA MET A 136 -2.26 -7.11 16.37
C MET A 136 -3.53 -6.89 17.20
N THR A 137 -4.66 -6.61 16.54
CA THR A 137 -5.97 -6.44 17.18
C THR A 137 -6.37 -7.68 17.97
N VAL A 138 -6.36 -8.86 17.34
CA VAL A 138 -6.73 -10.11 17.99
C VAL A 138 -5.81 -10.39 19.18
N SER A 139 -4.50 -10.28 18.99
CA SER A 139 -3.52 -10.47 20.07
C SER A 139 -3.80 -9.54 21.25
N SER A 140 -3.91 -8.23 20.98
CA SER A 140 -4.14 -7.24 22.03
C SER A 140 -5.49 -7.40 22.73
N ALA A 141 -6.50 -8.00 22.08
CA ALA A 141 -7.80 -8.26 22.69
C ALA A 141 -7.84 -9.51 23.59
N ILE A 142 -6.81 -10.36 23.58
CA ILE A 142 -6.75 -11.56 24.42
C ILE A 142 -6.64 -11.21 25.92
N PRO A 143 -5.68 -10.39 26.39
CA PRO A 143 -5.61 -10.05 27.82
C PRO A 143 -6.89 -9.39 28.34
N PRO A 144 -7.51 -8.43 27.63
CA PRO A 144 -8.80 -7.87 27.98
C PRO A 144 -9.98 -8.84 28.00
N THR A 145 -9.91 -10.03 27.43
CA THR A 145 -11.04 -10.96 27.42
C THR A 145 -10.86 -12.07 28.43
N VAL A 146 -9.61 -12.50 28.63
CA VAL A 146 -9.26 -13.63 29.50
C VAL A 146 -8.89 -13.19 30.92
N GLN A 147 -8.28 -12.00 31.08
CA GLN A 147 -7.76 -11.52 32.36
C GLN A 147 -8.43 -10.20 32.75
N GLY A 148 -9.28 -10.26 33.79
CA GLY A 148 -10.09 -9.12 34.25
C GLY A 148 -9.28 -7.87 34.63
N GLU A 149 -8.09 -8.07 35.19
CA GLU A 149 -7.16 -7.03 35.64
C GLU A 149 -6.02 -6.77 34.64
N ALA A 150 -6.15 -7.18 33.37
CA ALA A 150 -5.10 -6.94 32.38
C ALA A 150 -4.89 -5.44 32.17
N THR A 151 -3.63 -5.01 32.32
CA THR A 151 -3.21 -3.63 32.08
C THR A 151 -2.04 -3.60 31.10
N ILE A 152 -2.05 -2.62 30.20
CA ILE A 152 -0.96 -2.38 29.24
C ILE A 152 0.40 -2.13 29.91
N LEU A 153 0.38 -1.70 31.18
CA LEU A 153 1.56 -1.39 31.99
C LEU A 153 2.15 -2.64 32.70
N ASP A 154 1.48 -3.79 32.62
CA ASP A 154 1.91 -5.01 33.30
C ASP A 154 3.07 -5.66 32.56
N THR A 155 4.23 -5.67 33.23
CA THR A 155 5.48 -6.29 32.77
C THR A 155 5.76 -7.64 33.44
N LYS A 156 4.95 -8.06 34.42
CA LYS A 156 5.18 -9.27 35.19
C LYS A 156 4.37 -10.45 34.65
N THR A 157 3.16 -10.20 34.14
CA THR A 157 2.34 -11.27 33.56
C THR A 157 2.73 -11.52 32.10
N PRO A 158 3.20 -12.74 31.74
CA PRO A 158 3.58 -13.09 30.38
C PRO A 158 2.50 -12.79 29.34
N LEU A 159 1.25 -13.10 29.67
CA LEU A 159 0.13 -12.89 28.76
C LEU A 159 -0.03 -11.41 28.38
N SER A 160 0.06 -10.50 29.35
CA SER A 160 -0.11 -9.05 29.13
C SER A 160 0.97 -8.49 28.20
N PHE A 161 2.26 -8.64 28.54
CA PHE A 161 3.31 -8.03 27.73
C PHE A 161 3.52 -8.73 26.39
N VAL A 162 3.29 -10.06 26.30
CA VAL A 162 3.38 -10.78 25.02
C VAL A 162 2.29 -10.30 24.07
N CYS A 163 1.04 -10.24 24.53
CA CYS A 163 -0.10 -9.95 23.68
C CYS A 163 -0.27 -8.46 23.35
N TYR A 164 0.09 -7.55 24.26
CA TYR A 164 0.06 -6.11 23.99
C TYR A 164 1.30 -5.61 23.26
N TRP A 165 2.48 -6.18 23.50
CA TRP A 165 3.74 -5.64 22.96
C TRP A 165 4.44 -6.60 22.01
N LEU A 166 4.90 -7.76 22.47
CA LEU A 166 5.79 -8.60 21.65
C LEU A 166 5.13 -9.05 20.34
N VAL A 167 3.94 -9.64 20.41
CA VAL A 167 3.25 -10.14 19.22
C VAL A 167 2.90 -8.99 18.27
N PRO A 168 2.29 -7.86 18.71
CA PRO A 168 2.01 -6.77 17.79
C PRO A 168 3.23 -6.19 17.09
N PHE A 169 4.33 -5.97 17.80
CA PHE A 169 5.55 -5.40 17.20
C PHE A 169 6.31 -6.41 16.32
N LEU A 170 6.27 -7.71 16.66
CA LEU A 170 6.77 -8.77 15.78
C LEU A 170 5.98 -8.80 14.46
N LEU A 171 4.65 -8.71 14.52
CA LEU A 171 3.81 -8.66 13.32
C LEU A 171 4.10 -7.43 12.46
N LEU A 172 4.30 -6.25 13.07
CA LEU A 172 4.73 -5.04 12.34
C LEU A 172 6.08 -5.24 11.64
N GLY A 173 7.07 -5.81 12.35
CA GLY A 173 8.39 -6.10 11.79
C GLY A 173 8.32 -7.10 10.63
N CYS A 174 7.58 -8.20 10.81
CA CYS A 174 7.35 -9.20 9.77
C CYS A 174 6.62 -8.61 8.56
N ALA A 175 5.62 -7.75 8.78
CA ALA A 175 4.89 -7.08 7.69
C ALA A 175 5.82 -6.17 6.88
N ALA A 176 6.68 -5.40 7.55
CA ALA A 176 7.65 -4.54 6.89
C ALA A 176 8.66 -5.34 6.04
N VAL A 177 9.24 -6.41 6.60
CA VAL A 177 10.19 -7.27 5.88
C VAL A 177 9.51 -7.99 4.71
N THR A 178 8.33 -8.56 4.93
CA THR A 178 7.57 -9.28 3.90
C THR A 178 7.15 -8.35 2.77
N SER A 179 6.73 -7.13 3.10
CA SER A 179 6.40 -6.10 2.10
C SER A 179 7.60 -5.81 1.21
N ARG A 180 8.78 -5.64 1.80
CA ARG A 180 10.03 -5.39 1.05
C ARG A 180 10.38 -6.56 0.13
N VAL A 181 10.40 -7.79 0.67
CA VAL A 181 10.73 -9.01 -0.11
C VAL A 181 9.74 -9.21 -1.24
N LEU A 182 8.45 -8.97 -0.99
CA LEU A 182 7.42 -9.12 -2.01
C LEU A 182 7.60 -8.11 -3.14
N VAL A 183 7.86 -6.84 -2.82
CA VAL A 183 8.14 -5.79 -3.81
C VAL A 183 9.37 -6.17 -4.65
N GLU A 184 10.48 -6.55 -4.01
CA GLU A 184 11.72 -6.97 -4.70
C GLU A 184 11.47 -8.17 -5.64
N ARG A 185 10.70 -9.18 -5.20
CA ARG A 185 10.36 -10.33 -6.05
C ARG A 185 9.48 -9.95 -7.23
N MET A 186 8.49 -9.08 -7.03
CA MET A 186 7.56 -8.69 -8.09
C MET A 186 8.21 -7.73 -9.08
N THR A 187 9.12 -6.86 -8.65
CA THR A 187 9.92 -6.03 -9.56
C THR A 187 10.88 -6.90 -10.37
N ALA A 188 11.58 -7.84 -9.72
CA ALA A 188 12.44 -8.79 -10.43
C ALA A 188 11.65 -9.64 -11.45
N ALA A 189 10.45 -10.10 -11.08
CA ALA A 189 9.57 -10.80 -12.00
C ALA A 189 9.12 -9.92 -13.17
N ALA A 190 8.78 -8.64 -12.92
CA ALA A 190 8.35 -7.71 -13.97
C ALA A 190 9.49 -7.33 -14.94
N THR A 191 10.74 -7.35 -14.48
CA THR A 191 11.93 -7.09 -15.32
C THR A 191 12.49 -8.38 -15.94
N SER A 192 11.93 -9.55 -15.62
CA SER A 192 12.38 -10.82 -16.18
C SER A 192 12.10 -10.90 -17.69
N PRO A 193 13.00 -11.54 -18.46
CA PRO A 193 12.93 -11.53 -19.93
C PRO A 193 11.68 -12.24 -20.48
N ASP A 194 11.08 -13.15 -19.71
CA ASP A 194 9.92 -13.95 -20.12
C ASP A 194 8.56 -13.22 -20.00
N VAL A 195 8.54 -12.00 -19.47
CA VAL A 195 7.30 -11.21 -19.37
C VAL A 195 6.90 -10.69 -20.74
N VAL A 196 5.76 -11.18 -21.22
CA VAL A 196 5.09 -10.68 -22.42
C VAL A 196 4.56 -9.27 -22.17
N ARG A 197 5.25 -8.28 -22.72
CA ARG A 197 4.83 -6.88 -22.77
C ARG A 197 3.80 -6.68 -23.88
N ARG A 198 2.95 -5.66 -23.74
CA ARG A 198 1.93 -5.28 -24.73
C ARG A 198 2.17 -3.85 -25.16
N THR A 199 2.06 -3.60 -26.46
CA THR A 199 2.04 -2.26 -27.04
C THR A 199 0.95 -2.18 -28.09
N THR A 200 0.64 -0.97 -28.53
CA THR A 200 -0.26 -0.71 -29.65
C THR A 200 0.43 0.20 -30.65
N PHE A 201 0.21 -0.06 -31.94
CA PHE A 201 0.68 0.80 -33.02
C PHE A 201 -0.44 1.05 -34.02
N VAL A 202 -0.31 2.12 -34.80
CA VAL A 202 -1.28 2.49 -35.82
C VAL A 202 -0.72 2.09 -37.17
N ALA A 203 -1.53 1.40 -37.97
CA ALA A 203 -1.14 0.94 -39.29
C ALA A 203 -2.35 1.01 -40.25
N PHE A 204 -2.09 1.12 -41.54
CA PHE A 204 -3.13 1.08 -42.57
C PHE A 204 -3.78 -0.31 -42.62
N ARG A 205 -5.10 -0.36 -42.88
CA ARG A 205 -5.85 -1.61 -42.94
C ARG A 205 -5.40 -2.54 -44.07
N GLU A 206 -4.83 -1.98 -45.13
CA GLU A 206 -4.43 -2.69 -46.35
C GLU A 206 -3.02 -3.30 -46.29
N LEU A 207 -2.28 -3.10 -45.20
CA LEU A 207 -0.91 -3.61 -45.06
C LEU A 207 -0.87 -5.13 -45.05
N ALA A 208 0.14 -5.69 -45.72
CA ALA A 208 0.40 -7.11 -45.65
C ALA A 208 0.88 -7.52 -44.25
N ILE A 209 0.71 -8.79 -43.91
CA ILE A 209 1.10 -9.35 -42.61
C ILE A 209 2.58 -9.07 -42.31
N ASP A 210 3.48 -9.24 -43.30
CA ASP A 210 4.91 -9.02 -43.13
C ASP A 210 5.24 -7.55 -42.81
N GLU A 211 4.52 -6.61 -43.43
CA GLU A 211 4.70 -5.17 -43.19
C GLU A 211 4.17 -4.78 -41.80
N LEU A 212 3.06 -5.39 -41.36
CA LEU A 212 2.57 -5.23 -39.99
C LEU A 212 3.58 -5.74 -38.95
N TYR A 213 4.19 -6.90 -39.19
CA TYR A 213 5.24 -7.43 -38.32
C TYR A 213 6.50 -6.54 -38.31
N TYR A 214 6.87 -5.96 -39.45
CA TYR A 214 7.97 -5.00 -39.53
C TYR A 214 7.69 -3.75 -38.68
N LEU A 215 6.52 -3.14 -38.84
CA LEU A 215 6.11 -1.96 -38.07
C LEU A 215 6.00 -2.26 -36.57
N ALA A 216 5.45 -3.42 -36.22
CA ALA A 216 5.41 -3.88 -34.83
C ALA A 216 6.82 -3.98 -34.24
N ARG A 217 7.76 -4.56 -34.98
CA ARG A 217 9.15 -4.70 -34.53
C ARG A 217 9.85 -3.35 -34.38
N GLU A 218 9.67 -2.44 -35.32
CA GLU A 218 10.25 -1.09 -35.24
C GLU A 218 9.69 -0.31 -34.04
N ARG A 219 8.38 -0.41 -33.81
CA ARG A 219 7.73 0.20 -32.64
C ARG A 219 8.30 -0.36 -31.34
N VAL A 220 8.40 -1.68 -31.24
CA VAL A 220 8.88 -2.37 -30.06
C VAL A 220 10.35 -2.06 -29.80
N GLU A 221 11.21 -2.05 -30.82
CA GLU A 221 12.64 -1.74 -30.67
C GLU A 221 12.86 -0.31 -30.17
N ARG A 222 12.00 0.65 -30.55
CA ARG A 222 12.03 2.00 -29.97
C ARG A 222 11.64 2.05 -28.49
N GLU A 223 10.78 1.16 -28.02
CA GLU A 223 10.32 1.10 -26.62
C GLU A 223 11.31 0.38 -25.68
N VAL A 224 12.12 -0.54 -26.21
CA VAL A 224 12.97 -1.44 -25.42
C VAL A 224 14.22 -0.76 -24.83
N GLY A 225 14.62 0.40 -25.36
CA GLY A 225 15.74 1.20 -24.83
C GLY A 225 17.14 0.62 -25.15
N ALA A 226 18.19 1.43 -24.94
CA ALA A 226 19.56 1.04 -25.28
C ALA A 226 20.07 -0.10 -24.38
N GLY A 227 20.53 -1.20 -24.98
CA GLY A 227 21.13 -2.36 -24.30
C GLY A 227 20.25 -3.62 -24.21
N MET A 228 18.97 -3.51 -24.57
CA MET A 228 18.04 -4.64 -24.61
C MET A 228 17.55 -4.86 -26.05
N GLU A 229 17.12 -6.09 -26.38
CA GLU A 229 16.50 -6.42 -27.66
C GLU A 229 15.14 -7.09 -27.43
N ALA A 230 14.18 -6.77 -28.29
CA ALA A 230 12.91 -7.49 -28.30
C ALA A 230 13.00 -8.81 -29.04
N TYR A 231 12.31 -9.81 -28.52
CA TYR A 231 12.14 -11.12 -29.14
C TYR A 231 10.69 -11.60 -28.95
N ASP A 232 10.28 -12.62 -29.70
CA ASP A 232 8.92 -13.18 -29.62
C ASP A 232 7.81 -12.11 -29.83
N VAL A 233 8.01 -11.26 -30.85
CA VAL A 233 7.05 -10.23 -31.23
C VAL A 233 5.88 -10.90 -31.95
N ASN A 234 4.65 -10.70 -31.46
CA ASN A 234 3.43 -11.20 -32.06
C ASN A 234 2.44 -10.05 -32.28
N VAL A 235 1.75 -10.03 -33.42
CA VAL A 235 0.71 -9.04 -33.73
C VAL A 235 -0.67 -9.67 -33.49
N GLY A 236 -1.51 -8.98 -32.73
CA GLY A 236 -2.89 -9.40 -32.48
C GLY A 236 -3.85 -8.93 -33.57
N THR A 237 -5.14 -9.19 -33.37
CA THR A 237 -6.18 -8.83 -34.35
C THR A 237 -6.39 -7.32 -34.43
N ALA A 238 -6.79 -6.83 -35.61
CA ALA A 238 -7.18 -5.44 -35.86
C ALA A 238 -8.12 -4.91 -34.76
N GLY A 239 -7.77 -3.75 -34.21
CA GLY A 239 -8.53 -3.02 -33.20
C GLY A 239 -9.55 -2.06 -33.80
N ILE A 240 -9.92 -1.05 -33.02
CA ILE A 240 -10.95 -0.09 -33.43
C ILE A 240 -10.36 0.89 -34.45
N PRO A 241 -11.07 1.21 -35.56
CA PRO A 241 -10.67 2.26 -36.50
C PRO A 241 -10.51 3.61 -35.80
N LEU A 242 -9.57 4.43 -36.26
CA LEU A 242 -9.34 5.74 -35.67
C LEU A 242 -10.48 6.71 -36.01
N THR A 243 -10.96 7.45 -35.01
CA THR A 243 -12.03 8.44 -35.19
C THR A 243 -11.57 9.54 -36.16
N GLY A 244 -12.18 9.58 -37.35
CA GLY A 244 -11.87 10.55 -38.40
C GLY A 244 -10.90 10.08 -39.49
N ASP A 245 -10.36 8.86 -39.39
CA ASP A 245 -9.56 8.22 -40.45
C ASP A 245 -9.81 6.70 -40.47
N GLU A 246 -10.77 6.28 -41.29
CA GLU A 246 -11.13 4.86 -41.45
C GLU A 246 -10.07 4.04 -42.21
N SER A 247 -9.06 4.68 -42.79
CA SER A 247 -7.98 3.97 -43.50
C SER A 247 -6.96 3.35 -42.54
N ARG A 248 -6.97 3.75 -41.26
CA ARG A 248 -6.00 3.35 -40.24
C ARG A 248 -6.67 2.71 -39.04
N GLU A 249 -6.06 1.64 -38.57
CA GLU A 249 -6.53 0.86 -37.44
C GLU A 249 -5.45 0.75 -36.37
N SER A 250 -5.90 0.58 -35.12
CA SER A 250 -5.01 0.30 -33.99
C SER A 250 -4.73 -1.20 -33.92
N TRP A 251 -3.46 -1.59 -33.90
CA TRP A 251 -3.03 -2.98 -33.83
C TRP A 251 -2.34 -3.26 -32.49
N PRO A 252 -2.83 -4.22 -31.70
CA PRO A 252 -2.13 -4.67 -30.50
C PRO A 252 -0.94 -5.54 -30.91
N ALA A 253 0.20 -5.34 -30.26
CA ALA A 253 1.37 -6.20 -30.37
C ALA A 253 1.82 -6.66 -28.99
N THR A 254 2.38 -7.86 -28.93
CA THR A 254 3.02 -8.40 -27.74
C THR A 254 4.48 -8.74 -28.02
N TYR A 255 5.35 -8.61 -27.02
CA TYR A 255 6.78 -8.87 -27.18
C TYR A 255 7.43 -9.24 -25.85
N LYS A 256 8.57 -9.93 -25.92
CA LYS A 256 9.47 -10.18 -24.79
C LYS A 256 10.76 -9.41 -24.97
N VAL A 257 11.53 -9.26 -23.91
CA VAL A 257 12.74 -8.42 -23.91
C VAL A 257 13.90 -9.18 -23.30
N ARG A 258 15.06 -9.21 -23.95
CA ARG A 258 16.28 -9.83 -23.40
C ARG A 258 17.47 -8.89 -23.54
N ALA A 259 18.54 -9.17 -22.78
CA ALA A 259 19.79 -8.45 -22.96
C ALA A 259 20.32 -8.68 -24.37
N ARG A 260 20.72 -7.60 -25.06
CA ARG A 260 21.29 -7.67 -26.40
C ARG A 260 22.64 -8.39 -26.30
N ARG A 261 22.80 -9.47 -27.09
CA ARG A 261 24.07 -10.19 -27.21
C ARG A 261 25.10 -9.38 -28.01
#